data_AF-A0A3M1SDJ1-F1
#
_entry.id   AF-A0A3M1SDJ1-F1
#
_cell.length_a   1.000
_cell.length_b   1.000
_cell.length_c   1.000
_cell.angle_alpha   90.00
_cell.angle_beta   90.00
_cell.angle_gamma   90.00
#
_symmetry.space_group_name_H-M   'P 1'
#
loop_
_entity.id
_entity.type
_entity.pdbx_description
1 polymer ?
#
loop_
_entity_poly.entity_id
_entity_poly.type
_entity_poly.pdbx_seq_one_letter_code
_entity_poly.pdbx_strand_id
1 'polypeptide(L)'
;HIYQRYDPHRIPSPRQATADLVTPAFEHLLAFGDLRELTEDELAEAIELDPRMIAGLGPSIDALLRMLKERKAKILATYETNRVLRDAARRVEDAARAARPPARFREAFRRAVAERQIYDLERLWYRSERHAPEFSRRLPRLIEHMGNLYQVELLASRYAFTGREPLSVEQALAVKEELETIDRLIAQLEEARKKAKPAIIDMQALARFAETEQLEELRRITEQIREMLDDLARRQGLERTKEGFALTPKAYRLFQAKLLDRIFSDLQAARSGRHQGPIVGEGAVELPDSVPYQFGDSPAAMDIPGTMINAMIRSGPGLPIRFRPDDILVHRTRNTPKCATVVLMDMSGSMRYDGLYVDVKRMALALHGLIVKEYPGDVLRFVEVYSVAKMRHPSEIAALLP
;
A
#
# COMPACT_ATOMS: atom_id res chain seq x y z
N HIS A 1 -9.34 -0.88 -39.34
CA HIS A 1 -10.32 -0.25 -38.43
C HIS A 1 -10.13 -0.80 -37.01
N ILE A 2 -9.50 -0.02 -36.13
CA ILE A 2 -9.08 -0.43 -34.76
C ILE A 2 -10.26 -0.36 -33.75
N TYR A 3 -11.44 0.07 -34.19
CA TYR A 3 -12.60 0.36 -33.32
C TYR A 3 -13.60 -0.80 -33.11
N GLN A 4 -13.35 -2.01 -33.62
CA GLN A 4 -14.32 -3.12 -33.55
C GLN A 4 -14.15 -4.08 -32.35
N ARG A 5 -13.30 -3.74 -31.35
CA ARG A 5 -13.10 -4.55 -30.14
C ARG A 5 -13.58 -3.90 -28.83
N TYR A 6 -14.35 -2.82 -28.89
CA TYR A 6 -14.90 -2.18 -27.69
C TYR A 6 -16.32 -2.68 -27.42
N ASP A 7 -16.47 -3.45 -26.33
CA ASP A 7 -17.75 -3.93 -25.81
C ASP A 7 -18.44 -2.81 -24.99
N PRO A 8 -19.57 -2.25 -25.45
CA PRO A 8 -20.25 -1.13 -24.79
C PRO A 8 -20.90 -1.49 -23.45
N HIS A 9 -20.99 -2.78 -23.07
CA HIS A 9 -21.46 -3.20 -21.74
C HIS A 9 -20.40 -3.06 -20.63
N ARG A 10 -19.15 -2.72 -20.97
CA ARG A 10 -18.04 -2.51 -20.01
C ARG A 10 -17.79 -1.04 -19.65
N ILE A 11 -18.72 -0.13 -19.89
CA ILE A 11 -18.61 1.27 -19.45
C ILE A 11 -19.00 1.32 -17.95
N PRO A 12 -18.05 1.55 -17.02
CA PRO A 12 -18.39 1.70 -15.61
C PRO A 12 -19.15 3.02 -15.42
N SER A 13 -20.10 3.05 -14.49
CA SER A 13 -20.83 4.27 -14.14
C SER A 13 -19.84 5.37 -13.68
N PRO A 14 -19.97 6.63 -14.13
CA PRO A 14 -19.06 7.74 -13.80
C PRO A 14 -18.96 8.10 -12.30
N ARG A 15 -19.77 7.47 -11.44
CA ARG A 15 -19.94 7.78 -10.02
C ARG A 15 -19.54 6.65 -9.06
N GLN A 16 -18.96 5.56 -9.56
CA GLN A 16 -18.42 4.56 -8.64
C GLN A 16 -17.14 5.13 -8.02
N ALA A 17 -17.10 5.22 -6.69
CA ALA A 17 -15.88 5.46 -5.94
C ALA A 17 -14.94 4.26 -6.19
N THR A 18 -14.17 4.31 -7.26
CA THR A 18 -13.17 3.29 -7.57
C THR A 18 -12.13 3.32 -6.47
N ALA A 19 -11.83 2.16 -5.88
CA ALA A 19 -10.79 2.04 -4.85
C ALA A 19 -9.51 2.77 -5.30
N ASP A 20 -8.96 3.62 -4.45
CA ASP A 20 -7.78 4.41 -4.76
C ASP A 20 -6.53 3.55 -4.57
N LEU A 21 -5.97 3.06 -5.68
CA LEU A 21 -4.79 2.20 -5.66
C LEU A 21 -3.49 3.01 -5.74
N VAL A 22 -3.58 4.25 -6.21
CA VAL A 22 -2.42 5.09 -6.49
C VAL A 22 -1.95 5.82 -5.24
N THR A 23 -2.86 6.31 -4.40
CA THR A 23 -2.47 7.08 -3.20
C THR A 23 -1.69 6.24 -2.18
N PRO A 24 -2.10 5.02 -1.79
CA PRO A 24 -1.32 4.19 -0.86
C PRO A 24 0.04 3.78 -1.43
N ALA A 25 0.09 3.44 -2.72
CA ALA A 25 1.32 3.09 -3.43
C ALA A 25 2.31 4.27 -3.47
N PHE A 26 1.82 5.48 -3.70
CA PHE A 26 2.65 6.69 -3.69
C PHE A 26 3.11 7.09 -2.30
N GLU A 27 2.26 6.99 -1.28
CA GLU A 27 2.65 7.30 0.11
C GLU A 27 3.76 6.36 0.61
N HIS A 28 3.70 5.06 0.25
CA HIS A 28 4.78 4.12 0.51
C HIS A 28 6.08 4.55 -0.19
N LEU A 29 6.01 4.89 -1.48
CA LEU A 29 7.18 5.35 -2.23
C LEU A 29 7.77 6.64 -1.62
N LEU A 30 6.93 7.60 -1.23
CA LEU A 30 7.38 8.83 -0.57
C LEU A 30 8.02 8.53 0.80
N ALA A 31 7.55 7.54 1.55
CA ALA A 31 8.14 7.18 2.83
C ALA A 31 9.49 6.47 2.66
N PHE A 32 9.58 5.46 1.81
CA PHE A 32 10.74 4.56 1.80
C PHE A 32 11.76 4.87 0.71
N GLY A 33 11.42 5.73 -0.27
CA GLY A 33 12.30 6.20 -1.34
C GLY A 33 12.81 5.11 -2.29
N ASP A 34 12.50 3.85 -1.99
CA ASP A 34 12.94 2.71 -2.76
C ASP A 34 12.09 2.62 -4.03
N LEU A 35 12.76 2.53 -5.18
CA LEU A 35 12.15 2.16 -6.46
C LEU A 35 11.67 0.70 -6.47
N ARG A 36 11.79 0.00 -5.33
CA ARG A 36 11.24 -1.34 -5.16
C ARG A 36 9.78 -1.32 -5.58
N GLU A 37 9.55 -2.02 -6.67
CA GLU A 37 8.24 -2.31 -7.20
C GLU A 37 7.42 -2.91 -6.04
N LEU A 38 6.24 -2.36 -5.75
CA LEU A 38 5.39 -2.91 -4.68
C LEU A 38 5.16 -4.37 -5.00
N THR A 39 5.52 -5.26 -4.08
CA THR A 39 5.21 -6.67 -4.25
C THR A 39 3.69 -6.85 -4.31
N GLU A 40 3.23 -7.93 -4.94
CA GLU A 40 1.78 -8.23 -5.01
C GLU A 40 1.13 -8.25 -3.62
N ASP A 41 1.89 -8.69 -2.61
CA ASP A 41 1.44 -8.75 -1.22
C ASP A 41 1.39 -7.38 -0.54
N GLU A 42 2.38 -6.51 -0.75
CA GLU A 42 2.41 -5.14 -0.20
C GLU A 42 1.35 -4.24 -0.84
N LEU A 43 1.15 -4.38 -2.16
CA LEU A 43 0.06 -3.69 -2.84
C LEU A 43 -1.29 -4.20 -2.31
N ALA A 44 -1.47 -5.52 -2.18
CA ALA A 44 -2.70 -6.10 -1.60
C ALA A 44 -2.92 -5.70 -0.13
N GLU A 45 -1.86 -5.48 0.65
CA GLU A 45 -1.95 -5.03 2.03
C GLU A 45 -2.38 -3.56 2.13
N ALA A 46 -1.89 -2.70 1.23
CA ALA A 46 -2.22 -1.28 1.15
C ALA A 46 -3.62 -1.00 0.55
N ILE A 47 -4.26 -1.99 -0.06
CA ILE A 47 -5.57 -1.88 -0.69
C ILE A 47 -6.68 -2.30 0.29
N GLU A 48 -7.57 -1.36 0.60
CA GLU A 48 -8.89 -1.66 1.16
C GLU A 48 -9.90 -1.70 0.00
N LEU A 49 -10.34 -2.90 -0.39
CA LEU A 49 -11.44 -3.05 -1.35
C LEU A 49 -12.77 -2.84 -0.63
N ASP A 50 -13.71 -2.10 -1.22
CA ASP A 50 -15.07 -1.98 -0.70
C ASP A 50 -15.69 -3.39 -0.62
N PRO A 51 -16.20 -3.83 0.54
CA PRO A 51 -16.86 -5.13 0.70
C PRO A 51 -17.95 -5.42 -0.34
N ARG A 52 -18.58 -4.38 -0.91
CA ARG A 52 -19.58 -4.49 -1.98
C ARG A 52 -19.01 -5.00 -3.31
N MET A 53 -17.73 -4.76 -3.59
CA MET A 53 -17.04 -5.32 -4.77
C MET A 53 -16.72 -6.81 -4.62
N ILE A 54 -16.89 -7.34 -3.42
CA ILE A 54 -16.57 -8.71 -3.02
C ILE A 54 -17.86 -9.51 -2.69
N ALA A 55 -19.04 -9.02 -3.08
CA ALA A 55 -20.34 -9.60 -2.73
C ALA A 55 -20.50 -11.11 -3.05
N GLY A 56 -19.71 -11.67 -3.98
CA GLY A 56 -19.67 -13.11 -4.29
C GLY A 56 -18.81 -13.97 -3.36
N LEU A 57 -17.87 -13.40 -2.58
CA LEU A 57 -17.06 -14.15 -1.60
C LEU A 57 -17.81 -14.42 -0.30
N GLY A 58 -18.81 -13.60 0.05
CA GLY A 58 -19.56 -13.75 1.31
C GLY A 58 -20.15 -15.15 1.49
N PRO A 59 -20.94 -15.67 0.53
CA PRO A 59 -21.57 -16.98 0.62
C PRO A 59 -20.56 -18.15 0.71
N SER A 60 -19.47 -18.11 -0.05
CA SER A 60 -18.46 -19.17 -0.07
C SER A 60 -17.57 -19.16 1.18
N ILE A 61 -17.15 -17.98 1.65
CA ILE A 61 -16.43 -17.82 2.91
C ILE A 61 -17.33 -18.24 4.09
N ASP A 62 -18.60 -17.84 4.11
CA ASP A 62 -19.53 -18.21 5.19
C ASP A 62 -19.81 -19.72 5.21
N ALA A 63 -19.88 -20.38 4.05
CA ALA A 63 -19.98 -21.84 3.96
C ALA A 63 -18.75 -22.54 4.55
N LEU A 64 -17.55 -22.07 4.22
CA LEU A 64 -16.30 -22.61 4.76
C LEU A 64 -16.12 -22.34 6.25
N LEU A 65 -16.48 -21.15 6.72
CA LEU A 65 -16.50 -20.82 8.15
C LEU A 65 -17.46 -21.73 8.91
N ARG A 66 -18.65 -21.99 8.36
CA ARG A 66 -19.61 -22.92 8.97
C ARG A 66 -19.05 -24.33 9.03
N MET A 67 -18.51 -24.84 7.92
CA MET A 67 -17.89 -26.16 7.85
C MET A 67 -16.76 -26.33 8.87
N LEU A 68 -15.83 -25.37 8.96
CA LEU A 68 -14.72 -25.40 9.91
C LEU A 68 -15.20 -25.34 11.37
N LYS A 69 -16.21 -24.49 11.66
CA LYS A 69 -16.83 -24.39 12.99
C LYS A 69 -17.56 -25.67 13.39
N GLU A 70 -18.29 -26.29 12.46
CA GLU A 70 -18.96 -27.57 12.67
C GLU A 70 -17.96 -28.71 12.90
N ARG A 71 -16.88 -28.76 12.12
CA ARG A 71 -15.81 -29.76 12.31
C ARG A 71 -15.13 -29.60 13.66
N LYS A 72 -14.78 -28.36 14.05
CA LYS A 72 -14.26 -28.06 15.39
C LYS A 72 -15.23 -28.53 16.48
N ALA A 73 -16.51 -28.18 16.37
CA ALA A 73 -17.53 -28.59 17.33
C ALA A 73 -17.66 -30.12 17.44
N LYS A 74 -17.60 -30.83 16.30
CA LYS A 74 -17.65 -32.29 16.27
C LYS A 74 -16.49 -32.93 17.02
N ILE A 75 -15.25 -32.45 16.79
CA ILE A 75 -14.05 -32.92 17.51
C ILE A 75 -14.22 -32.73 19.02
N LEU A 76 -14.63 -31.54 19.46
CA LEU A 76 -14.82 -31.21 20.87
C LEU A 76 -15.96 -32.02 21.52
N ALA A 77 -16.98 -32.41 20.76
CA ALA A 77 -18.09 -33.23 21.22
C ALA A 77 -17.80 -34.74 21.21
N THR A 78 -16.76 -35.19 20.50
CA THR A 78 -16.45 -36.62 20.37
C THR A 78 -15.51 -37.08 21.48
N TYR A 79 -14.45 -36.31 21.71
CA TYR A 79 -13.34 -36.71 22.57
C TYR A 79 -13.43 -36.17 24.00
N GLU A 80 -12.74 -36.85 24.92
CA GLU A 80 -12.44 -36.38 26.27
C GLU A 80 -10.91 -36.27 26.51
N THR A 81 -10.49 -35.34 27.37
CA THR A 81 -9.06 -35.09 27.66
C THR A 81 -8.59 -35.59 29.04
N ASN A 82 -9.50 -35.93 29.95
CA ASN A 82 -9.16 -36.28 31.33
C ASN A 82 -8.32 -37.57 31.45
N ARG A 83 -8.59 -38.56 30.59
CA ARG A 83 -7.83 -39.81 30.60
C ARG A 83 -6.44 -39.63 29.98
N VAL A 84 -6.35 -38.96 28.83
CA VAL A 84 -5.05 -38.72 28.18
C VAL A 84 -4.11 -37.86 29.04
N LEU A 85 -4.63 -36.90 29.81
CA LEU A 85 -3.84 -36.13 30.77
C LEU A 85 -3.22 -37.03 31.84
N ARG A 86 -4.02 -37.92 32.43
CA ARG A 86 -3.54 -38.89 33.42
C ARG A 86 -2.52 -39.86 32.83
N ASP A 87 -2.77 -40.34 31.61
CA ASP A 87 -1.88 -41.26 30.91
C ASP A 87 -0.54 -40.59 30.55
N ALA A 88 -0.56 -39.34 30.08
CA ALA A 88 0.64 -38.55 29.80
C ALA A 88 1.44 -38.27 31.08
N ALA A 89 0.77 -37.88 32.17
CA ALA A 89 1.43 -37.66 33.47
C ALA A 89 2.08 -38.95 33.99
N ARG A 90 1.38 -40.10 33.88
CA ARG A 90 1.93 -41.40 34.27
C ARG A 90 3.17 -41.77 33.46
N ARG A 91 3.20 -41.52 32.13
CA ARG A 91 4.38 -41.77 31.29
C ARG A 91 5.59 -40.95 31.73
N VAL A 92 5.39 -39.69 32.12
CA VAL A 92 6.45 -38.83 32.67
C VAL A 92 6.96 -39.40 34.00
N GLU A 93 6.07 -39.77 34.92
CA GLU A 93 6.47 -40.37 36.20
C GLU A 93 7.24 -41.68 36.02
N ASP A 94 6.78 -42.56 35.13
CA ASP A 94 7.44 -43.85 34.84
C ASP A 94 8.83 -43.63 34.23
N ALA A 95 8.95 -42.69 33.29
CA ALA A 95 10.25 -42.31 32.72
C ALA A 95 11.18 -41.68 33.77
N ALA A 96 10.65 -40.85 34.67
CA ALA A 96 11.43 -40.24 35.75
C ALA A 96 11.91 -41.29 36.77
N ARG A 97 11.06 -42.25 37.14
CA ARG A 97 11.42 -43.41 37.98
C ARG A 97 12.49 -44.27 37.32
N ALA A 98 12.38 -44.49 36.01
CA ALA A 98 13.34 -45.27 35.25
C ALA A 98 14.70 -44.57 35.09
N ALA A 99 14.78 -43.24 35.10
CA ALA A 99 16.02 -42.51 34.83
C ALA A 99 17.16 -42.81 35.83
N ARG A 100 16.85 -43.08 37.12
CA ARG A 100 17.81 -43.43 38.18
C ARG A 100 19.06 -42.50 38.19
N PRO A 101 18.93 -41.23 38.60
CA PRO A 101 20.02 -40.27 38.57
C PRO A 101 21.17 -40.62 39.54
N PRO A 102 22.45 -40.49 39.13
CA PRO A 102 23.60 -40.57 40.04
C PRO A 102 23.53 -39.52 41.16
N ALA A 103 24.22 -39.77 42.27
CA ALA A 103 24.19 -38.89 43.45
C ALA A 103 24.47 -37.41 43.11
N ARG A 104 25.44 -37.15 42.23
CA ARG A 104 25.83 -35.81 41.76
C ARG A 104 24.71 -35.03 41.07
N PHE A 105 23.78 -35.69 40.39
CA PHE A 105 22.72 -35.06 39.61
C PHE A 105 21.33 -35.22 40.24
N ARG A 106 21.22 -35.92 41.38
CA ARG A 106 19.94 -36.33 41.98
C ARG A 106 19.05 -35.15 42.38
N GLU A 107 19.62 -34.14 43.01
CA GLU A 107 18.86 -32.98 43.49
C GLU A 107 18.37 -32.11 42.32
N ALA A 108 19.28 -31.78 41.40
CA ALA A 108 18.94 -31.03 40.18
C ALA A 108 17.90 -31.76 39.33
N PHE A 109 18.02 -33.09 39.18
CA PHE A 109 17.03 -33.91 38.47
C PHE A 109 15.66 -33.91 39.16
N ARG A 110 15.61 -34.11 40.48
CA ARG A 110 14.36 -34.06 41.24
C ARG A 110 13.66 -32.72 41.11
N ARG A 111 14.42 -31.62 41.18
CA ARG A 111 13.92 -30.27 40.99
C ARG A 111 13.36 -30.07 39.58
N ALA A 112 14.11 -30.43 38.55
CA ALA A 112 13.69 -30.31 37.16
C ALA A 112 12.40 -31.09 36.85
N VAL A 113 12.27 -32.32 37.39
CA VAL A 113 11.04 -33.13 37.23
C VAL A 113 9.87 -32.54 38.03
N ALA A 114 10.08 -32.09 39.26
CA ALA A 114 9.02 -31.51 40.10
C ALA A 114 8.49 -30.19 39.54
N GLU A 115 9.39 -29.31 39.08
CA GLU A 115 9.06 -28.03 38.46
C GLU A 115 8.68 -28.17 36.97
N ARG A 116 8.73 -29.39 36.42
CA ARG A 116 8.46 -29.75 35.02
C ARG A 116 9.29 -28.96 34.00
N GLN A 117 10.49 -28.50 34.36
CA GLN A 117 11.32 -27.66 33.51
C GLN A 117 12.10 -28.49 32.46
N ILE A 118 11.66 -28.45 31.20
CA ILE A 118 12.33 -29.15 30.08
C ILE A 118 13.76 -28.66 29.91
N TYR A 119 13.97 -27.35 29.95
CA TYR A 119 15.28 -26.72 29.79
C TYR A 119 16.31 -27.24 30.82
N ASP A 120 15.89 -27.45 32.07
CA ASP A 120 16.79 -27.98 33.11
C ASP A 120 17.13 -29.45 32.88
N LEU A 121 16.20 -30.24 32.32
CA LEU A 121 16.48 -31.62 31.91
C LEU A 121 17.46 -31.69 30.73
N GLU A 122 17.35 -30.80 29.76
CA GLU A 122 18.31 -30.69 28.64
C GLU A 122 19.70 -30.33 29.15
N ARG A 123 19.79 -29.34 30.06
CA ARG A 123 21.06 -28.97 30.70
C ARG A 123 21.67 -30.13 31.48
N LEU A 124 20.86 -30.96 32.13
CA LEU A 124 21.31 -32.19 32.79
C LEU A 124 21.76 -33.25 31.80
N TRP A 125 21.10 -33.37 30.64
CA TRP A 125 21.50 -34.28 29.57
C TRP A 125 22.90 -33.96 29.05
N TYR A 126 23.16 -32.71 28.68
CA TYR A 126 24.50 -32.26 28.25
C TYR A 126 25.59 -32.46 29.31
N ARG A 127 25.27 -32.23 30.58
CA ARG A 127 26.25 -32.37 31.68
C ARG A 127 26.53 -33.83 32.06
N SER A 128 25.56 -34.72 31.85
CA SER A 128 25.66 -36.13 32.22
C SER A 128 26.22 -37.01 31.11
N GLU A 129 26.25 -36.53 29.86
CA GLU A 129 26.71 -37.29 28.69
C GLU A 129 28.10 -37.93 28.88
N ARG A 130 29.06 -37.18 29.44
CA ARG A 130 30.45 -37.67 29.67
C ARG A 130 30.63 -38.50 30.94
N HIS A 131 29.76 -38.33 31.94
CA HIS A 131 30.00 -38.82 33.30
C HIS A 131 28.98 -39.87 33.79
N ALA A 132 27.85 -40.01 33.09
CA ALA A 132 26.77 -40.93 33.43
C ALA A 132 25.96 -41.32 32.17
N PRO A 133 26.56 -42.09 31.23
CA PRO A 133 25.96 -42.39 29.93
C PRO A 133 24.62 -43.14 30.03
N GLU A 134 24.46 -44.03 31.02
CA GLU A 134 23.20 -44.77 31.26
C GLU A 134 22.04 -43.87 31.72
N PHE A 135 22.34 -42.80 32.46
CA PHE A 135 21.36 -41.79 32.86
C PHE A 135 21.04 -40.85 31.70
N SER A 136 22.08 -40.39 30.99
CA SER A 136 21.95 -39.51 29.82
C SER A 136 21.08 -40.14 28.73
N ARG A 137 21.23 -41.44 28.43
CA ARG A 137 20.41 -42.16 27.45
C ARG A 137 18.90 -42.17 27.76
N ARG A 138 18.51 -41.99 29.03
CA ARG A 138 17.11 -42.02 29.47
C ARG A 138 16.45 -40.64 29.48
N LEU A 139 17.24 -39.57 29.50
CA LEU A 139 16.75 -38.19 29.57
C LEU A 139 15.99 -37.72 28.32
N PRO A 140 16.42 -38.02 27.07
CA PRO A 140 15.68 -37.61 25.87
C PRO A 140 14.23 -38.12 25.87
N ARG A 141 14.01 -39.37 26.28
CA ARG A 141 12.67 -39.95 26.37
C ARG A 141 11.81 -39.29 27.46
N LEU A 142 12.42 -38.90 28.58
CA LEU A 142 11.72 -38.15 29.63
C LEU A 142 11.36 -36.73 29.14
N ILE A 143 12.28 -36.06 28.45
CA ILE A 143 12.07 -34.75 27.84
C ILE A 143 10.92 -34.81 26.83
N GLU A 144 10.90 -35.82 25.96
CA GLU A 144 9.83 -36.06 25.00
C GLU A 144 8.47 -36.25 25.69
N HIS A 145 8.38 -37.13 26.71
CA HIS A 145 7.13 -37.34 27.45
C HIS A 145 6.67 -36.07 28.17
N MET A 146 7.59 -35.28 28.69
CA MET A 146 7.27 -34.01 29.35
C MET A 146 6.76 -32.98 28.34
N GLY A 147 7.39 -32.88 27.16
CA GLY A 147 6.89 -32.08 26.05
C GLY A 147 5.48 -32.49 25.62
N ASN A 148 5.23 -33.80 25.47
CA ASN A 148 3.91 -34.32 25.14
C ASN A 148 2.87 -33.98 26.21
N LEU A 149 3.22 -34.10 27.51
CA LEU A 149 2.33 -33.69 28.60
C LEU A 149 1.96 -32.21 28.51
N TYR A 150 2.94 -31.33 28.27
CA TYR A 150 2.68 -29.90 28.08
C TYR A 150 1.72 -29.61 26.93
N GLN A 151 1.89 -30.28 25.79
CA GLN A 151 1.00 -30.10 24.65
C GLN A 151 -0.43 -30.56 24.97
N VAL A 152 -0.59 -31.67 25.70
CA VAL A 152 -1.91 -32.17 26.11
C VAL A 152 -2.55 -31.26 27.17
N GLU A 153 -1.78 -30.70 28.11
CA GLU A 153 -2.26 -29.69 29.07
C GLU A 153 -2.72 -28.41 28.38
N LEU A 154 -1.97 -27.96 27.36
CA LEU A 154 -2.36 -26.81 26.55
C LEU A 154 -3.66 -27.08 25.77
N LEU A 155 -3.81 -28.28 25.20
CA LEU A 155 -5.03 -28.71 24.52
C LEU A 155 -6.25 -28.65 25.47
N ALA A 156 -6.13 -29.25 26.66
CA ALA A 156 -7.22 -29.33 27.62
C ALA A 156 -7.58 -27.97 28.26
N SER A 157 -6.61 -27.06 28.37
CA SER A 157 -6.86 -25.71 28.90
C SER A 157 -7.45 -24.76 27.86
N ARG A 158 -7.02 -24.86 26.60
CA ARG A 158 -7.49 -23.98 25.51
C ARG A 158 -8.87 -24.36 25.00
N TYR A 159 -9.24 -25.64 25.02
CA TYR A 159 -10.50 -26.12 24.45
C TYR A 159 -11.34 -26.90 25.47
N ALA A 160 -12.64 -26.62 25.48
CA ALA A 160 -13.60 -27.34 26.30
C ALA A 160 -14.12 -28.59 25.55
N PHE A 161 -13.63 -29.76 25.96
CA PHE A 161 -14.10 -31.05 25.45
C PHE A 161 -15.32 -31.52 26.24
N THR A 162 -16.34 -32.02 25.53
CA THR A 162 -17.63 -32.49 26.10
C THR A 162 -17.93 -33.95 25.76
N GLY A 163 -17.06 -34.59 24.98
CA GLY A 163 -17.23 -35.96 24.53
C GLY A 163 -16.90 -37.01 25.59
N ARG A 164 -16.89 -38.27 25.13
CA ARG A 164 -16.66 -39.45 25.99
C ARG A 164 -15.59 -40.38 25.46
N GLU A 165 -15.12 -40.17 24.22
CA GLU A 165 -14.10 -41.03 23.62
C GLU A 165 -12.71 -40.65 24.15
N PRO A 166 -11.99 -41.59 24.78
CA PRO A 166 -10.66 -41.31 25.32
C PRO A 166 -9.63 -41.18 24.20
N LEU A 167 -8.78 -40.15 24.28
CA LEU A 167 -7.66 -39.97 23.37
C LEU A 167 -6.41 -40.73 23.85
N SER A 168 -5.63 -41.24 22.90
CA SER A 168 -4.22 -41.56 23.14
C SER A 168 -3.36 -40.29 23.11
N VAL A 169 -2.13 -40.34 23.62
CA VAL A 169 -1.21 -39.18 23.57
C VAL A 169 -0.95 -38.73 22.13
N GLU A 170 -0.73 -39.68 21.22
CA GLU A 170 -0.49 -39.38 19.80
C GLU A 170 -1.73 -38.77 19.14
N GLN A 171 -2.92 -39.32 19.43
CA GLN A 171 -4.18 -38.78 18.93
C GLN A 171 -4.45 -37.37 19.49
N ALA A 172 -4.14 -37.12 20.76
CA ALA A 172 -4.30 -35.79 21.35
C ALA A 172 -3.39 -34.75 20.69
N LEU A 173 -2.16 -35.11 20.35
CA LEU A 173 -1.26 -34.22 19.59
C LEU A 173 -1.80 -33.92 18.19
N ALA A 174 -2.28 -34.95 17.47
CA ALA A 174 -2.88 -34.77 16.15
C ALA A 174 -4.15 -33.90 16.19
N VAL A 175 -5.04 -34.16 17.17
CA VAL A 175 -6.26 -33.36 17.40
C VAL A 175 -5.92 -31.92 17.75
N LYS A 176 -4.87 -31.69 18.55
CA LYS A 176 -4.39 -30.34 18.84
C LYS A 176 -3.94 -29.61 17.57
N GLU A 177 -3.11 -30.24 16.75
CA GLU A 177 -2.64 -29.66 15.49
C GLU A 177 -3.81 -29.34 14.55
N GLU A 178 -4.79 -30.26 14.45
CA GLU A 178 -6.00 -30.04 13.66
C GLU A 178 -6.81 -28.85 14.17
N LEU A 179 -7.08 -28.76 15.48
CA LEU A 179 -7.81 -27.66 16.09
C LEU A 179 -7.10 -26.31 15.94
N GLU A 180 -5.77 -26.27 16.12
CA GLU A 180 -4.97 -25.04 15.93
C GLU A 180 -4.96 -24.59 14.47
N THR A 181 -4.93 -25.55 13.53
CA THR A 181 -5.03 -25.25 12.10
C THR A 181 -6.41 -24.70 11.75
N ILE A 182 -7.48 -25.30 12.27
CA ILE A 182 -8.85 -24.80 12.09
C ILE A 182 -9.01 -23.38 12.65
N ASP A 183 -8.51 -23.11 13.86
CA ASP A 183 -8.54 -21.78 14.47
C ASP A 183 -7.85 -20.73 13.60
N ARG A 184 -6.67 -21.07 13.07
CA ARG A 184 -5.91 -20.18 12.17
C ARG A 184 -6.69 -19.89 10.89
N LEU A 185 -7.26 -20.93 10.26
CA LEU A 185 -8.05 -20.79 9.04
C LEU A 185 -9.33 -19.95 9.28
N ILE A 186 -10.01 -20.15 10.41
CA ILE A 186 -11.17 -19.33 10.78
C ILE A 186 -10.77 -17.86 10.91
N ALA A 187 -9.66 -17.56 11.59
CA ALA A 187 -9.15 -16.19 11.71
C ALA A 187 -8.83 -15.57 10.34
N GLN A 188 -8.14 -16.31 9.46
CA GLN A 188 -7.82 -15.84 8.10
C GLN A 188 -9.07 -15.56 7.27
N LEU A 189 -10.07 -16.45 7.33
CA LEU A 189 -11.35 -16.28 6.62
C LEU A 189 -12.17 -15.10 7.16
N GLU A 190 -12.20 -14.90 8.49
CA GLU A 190 -12.88 -13.75 9.10
C GLU A 190 -12.18 -12.42 8.76
N GLU A 191 -10.85 -12.42 8.68
CA GLU A 191 -10.08 -11.25 8.24
C GLU A 191 -10.27 -10.97 6.75
N ALA A 192 -10.21 -11.99 5.90
CA ALA A 192 -10.49 -11.88 4.47
C ALA A 192 -11.90 -11.32 4.22
N ARG A 193 -12.89 -11.74 5.01
CA ARG A 193 -14.26 -11.23 4.94
C ARG A 193 -14.35 -9.76 5.36
N LYS A 194 -13.65 -9.35 6.42
CA LYS A 194 -13.70 -7.96 6.94
C LYS A 194 -12.94 -6.97 6.07
N LYS A 195 -11.73 -7.36 5.64
CA LYS A 195 -10.81 -6.47 4.92
C LYS A 195 -10.86 -6.65 3.41
N ALA A 196 -11.70 -7.55 2.89
CA ALA A 196 -11.79 -7.85 1.47
C ALA A 196 -10.44 -8.36 0.90
N LYS A 197 -9.70 -9.15 1.71
CA LYS A 197 -8.31 -9.60 1.44
C LYS A 197 -8.22 -11.14 1.27
N PRO A 198 -8.43 -11.68 0.05
CA PRO A 198 -8.34 -13.12 -0.18
C PRO A 198 -6.91 -13.68 -0.13
N ALA A 199 -5.87 -12.84 -0.24
CA ALA A 199 -4.46 -13.27 -0.24
C ALA A 199 -3.97 -13.85 1.11
N ILE A 200 -4.70 -13.61 2.20
CA ILE A 200 -4.33 -14.02 3.57
C ILE A 200 -4.68 -15.50 3.85
N ILE A 201 -5.42 -16.17 2.95
CA ILE A 201 -5.95 -17.52 3.18
C ILE A 201 -4.94 -18.59 2.77
N ASP A 202 -4.58 -19.48 3.70
CA ASP A 202 -3.76 -20.65 3.41
C ASP A 202 -4.59 -21.74 2.68
N MET A 203 -4.52 -21.70 1.35
CA MET A 203 -5.24 -22.64 0.47
C MET A 203 -4.75 -24.09 0.60
N GLN A 204 -3.51 -24.32 1.03
CA GLN A 204 -2.97 -25.68 1.19
C GLN A 204 -3.52 -26.32 2.46
N ALA A 205 -3.56 -25.56 3.55
CA ALA A 205 -4.16 -26.01 4.81
C ALA A 205 -5.68 -26.19 4.66
N LEU A 206 -6.36 -25.28 3.96
CA LEU A 206 -7.80 -25.39 3.70
C LEU A 206 -8.16 -26.63 2.87
N ALA A 207 -7.30 -27.02 1.93
CA ALA A 207 -7.50 -28.21 1.11
C ALA A 207 -7.54 -29.53 1.89
N ARG A 208 -7.04 -29.54 3.13
CA ARG A 208 -7.13 -30.72 4.02
C ARG A 208 -8.54 -30.93 4.60
N PHE A 209 -9.35 -29.87 4.61
CA PHE A 209 -10.64 -29.85 5.31
C PHE A 209 -11.83 -29.60 4.38
N ALA A 210 -11.65 -28.81 3.33
CA ALA A 210 -12.68 -28.43 2.39
C ALA A 210 -12.81 -29.43 1.23
N GLU A 211 -14.00 -29.49 0.65
CA GLU A 211 -14.27 -30.28 -0.54
C GLU A 211 -13.67 -29.60 -1.79
N THR A 212 -13.33 -30.41 -2.80
CA THR A 212 -12.71 -29.93 -4.04
C THR A 212 -13.54 -28.85 -4.73
N GLU A 213 -14.87 -28.98 -4.72
CA GLU A 213 -15.78 -28.00 -5.34
C GLU A 213 -15.70 -26.63 -4.66
N GLN A 214 -15.67 -26.58 -3.33
CA GLN A 214 -15.57 -25.33 -2.55
C GLN A 214 -14.22 -24.64 -2.76
N LEU A 215 -13.15 -25.43 -2.90
CA LEU A 215 -11.81 -24.94 -3.19
C LEU A 215 -11.72 -24.36 -4.60
N GLU A 216 -12.32 -25.02 -5.58
CA GLU A 216 -12.38 -24.52 -6.96
C GLU A 216 -13.16 -23.21 -7.05
N GLU A 217 -14.28 -23.09 -6.35
CA GLU A 217 -15.06 -21.86 -6.29
C GLU A 217 -14.24 -20.71 -5.69
N LEU A 218 -13.59 -20.94 -4.55
CA LEU A 218 -12.69 -19.93 -3.97
C LEU A 218 -11.53 -19.54 -4.89
N ARG A 219 -10.92 -20.51 -5.58
CA ARG A 219 -9.85 -20.24 -6.53
C ARG A 219 -10.33 -19.36 -7.68
N ARG A 220 -11.48 -19.69 -8.27
CA ARG A 220 -12.08 -18.88 -9.35
C ARG A 220 -12.37 -17.46 -8.89
N ILE A 221 -12.93 -17.29 -7.70
CA ILE A 221 -13.22 -15.95 -7.18
C ILE A 221 -11.92 -15.18 -6.88
N THR A 222 -10.90 -15.84 -6.33
CA THR A 222 -9.59 -15.23 -6.07
C THR A 222 -8.92 -14.79 -7.38
N GLU A 223 -8.99 -15.60 -8.43
CA GLU A 223 -8.49 -15.28 -9.77
C GLU A 223 -9.25 -14.09 -10.37
N GLN A 224 -10.58 -14.07 -10.28
CA GLN A 224 -11.39 -12.94 -10.73
C GLN A 224 -11.05 -11.64 -10.00
N ILE A 225 -10.81 -11.70 -8.68
CA ILE A 225 -10.39 -10.54 -7.89
C ILE A 225 -9.01 -10.07 -8.33
N ARG A 226 -8.05 -10.98 -8.57
CA ARG A 226 -6.73 -10.63 -9.09
C ARG A 226 -6.82 -9.96 -10.46
N GLU A 227 -7.61 -10.50 -11.38
CA GLU A 227 -7.82 -9.90 -12.70
C GLU A 227 -8.46 -8.51 -12.60
N MET A 228 -9.46 -8.35 -11.73
CA MET A 228 -10.09 -7.06 -11.48
C MET A 228 -9.10 -6.05 -10.88
N LEU A 229 -8.28 -6.47 -9.93
CA LEU A 229 -7.22 -5.65 -9.33
C LEU A 229 -6.19 -5.23 -10.39
N ASP A 230 -5.74 -6.15 -11.23
CA ASP A 230 -4.82 -5.85 -12.34
C ASP A 230 -5.44 -4.84 -13.32
N ASP A 231 -6.71 -5.00 -13.67
CA ASP A 231 -7.42 -4.07 -14.56
C ASP A 231 -7.60 -2.68 -13.92
N LEU A 232 -7.89 -2.61 -12.62
CA LEU A 232 -7.96 -1.36 -11.87
C LEU A 232 -6.58 -0.69 -11.78
N ALA A 233 -5.53 -1.47 -11.51
CA ALA A 233 -4.14 -1.01 -11.46
C ALA A 233 -3.74 -0.38 -12.81
N ARG A 234 -3.98 -1.09 -13.92
CA ARG A 234 -3.73 -0.55 -15.28
C ARG A 234 -4.51 0.72 -15.57
N ARG A 235 -5.80 0.80 -15.17
CA ARG A 235 -6.62 1.99 -15.37
C ARG A 235 -6.06 3.20 -14.65
N GLN A 236 -5.51 3.01 -13.45
CA GLN A 236 -4.92 4.07 -12.65
C GLN A 236 -3.45 4.36 -13.00
N GLY A 237 -2.86 3.61 -13.93
CA GLY A 237 -1.51 3.83 -14.43
C GLY A 237 -0.43 3.12 -13.62
N LEU A 238 -0.76 1.99 -12.99
CA LEU A 238 0.22 1.05 -12.46
C LEU A 238 0.49 0.00 -13.55
N GLU A 239 1.76 -0.16 -13.93
CA GLU A 239 2.20 -1.19 -14.86
C GLU A 239 2.88 -2.32 -14.09
N ARG A 240 2.60 -3.57 -14.48
CA ARG A 240 3.20 -4.75 -13.84
C ARG A 240 4.53 -5.07 -14.49
N THR A 241 5.56 -5.15 -13.66
CA THR A 241 6.95 -5.42 -14.01
C THR A 241 7.39 -6.74 -13.35
N LYS A 242 8.63 -7.18 -13.57
CA LYS A 242 9.08 -8.51 -13.10
C LYS A 242 9.27 -8.59 -11.59
N GLU A 243 9.40 -7.46 -10.91
CA GLU A 243 9.68 -7.37 -9.47
C GLU A 243 8.47 -6.83 -8.67
N GLY A 244 7.37 -6.41 -9.34
CA GLY A 244 6.17 -5.81 -8.73
C GLY A 244 5.40 -4.85 -9.67
N PHE A 245 4.85 -3.77 -9.11
CA PHE A 245 4.17 -2.71 -9.88
C PHE A 245 4.99 -1.42 -9.98
N ALA A 246 5.17 -0.93 -11.20
CA ALA A 246 5.81 0.34 -11.52
C ALA A 246 4.79 1.46 -11.76
N LEU A 247 5.11 2.67 -11.28
CA LEU A 247 4.29 3.86 -11.48
C LEU A 247 4.51 4.43 -12.89
N THR A 248 3.44 4.53 -13.68
CA THR A 248 3.49 5.21 -14.98
C THR A 248 3.36 6.73 -14.84
N PRO A 249 3.75 7.52 -15.85
CA PRO A 249 3.49 8.96 -15.89
C PRO A 249 2.00 9.33 -15.70
N LYS A 250 1.08 8.42 -16.04
CA LYS A 250 -0.36 8.60 -15.82
C LYS A 250 -0.72 8.54 -14.34
N ALA A 251 -0.14 7.58 -13.60
CA ALA A 251 -0.34 7.47 -12.15
C ALA A 251 0.22 8.70 -11.41
N TYR A 252 1.39 9.20 -11.81
CA TYR A 252 1.96 10.45 -11.29
C TYR A 252 1.01 11.64 -11.43
N ARG A 253 0.40 11.84 -12.61
CA ARG A 253 -0.55 12.94 -12.83
C ARG A 253 -1.83 12.78 -12.02
N LEU A 254 -2.34 11.54 -11.90
CA LEU A 254 -3.54 11.25 -11.13
C LEU A 254 -3.31 11.53 -9.64
N PHE A 255 -2.16 11.11 -9.11
CA PHE A 255 -1.74 11.40 -7.73
C PHE A 255 -1.60 12.90 -7.50
N GLN A 256 -0.89 13.61 -8.38
CA GLN A 256 -0.71 15.07 -8.28
C GLN A 256 -2.05 15.81 -8.24
N ALA A 257 -3.02 15.42 -9.09
CA ALA A 257 -4.34 16.03 -9.09
C ALA A 257 -5.09 15.80 -7.77
N LYS A 258 -5.09 14.57 -7.25
CA LYS A 258 -5.72 14.24 -5.96
C LYS A 258 -5.06 14.95 -4.78
N LEU A 259 -3.73 15.03 -4.82
CA LEU A 259 -2.96 15.69 -3.78
C LEU A 259 -3.26 17.18 -3.73
N LEU A 260 -3.36 17.82 -4.90
CA LEU A 260 -3.79 19.21 -5.01
C LEU A 260 -5.21 19.39 -4.48
N ASP A 261 -6.15 18.53 -4.87
CA ASP A 261 -7.52 18.57 -4.35
C ASP A 261 -7.55 18.47 -2.82
N ARG A 262 -6.73 17.59 -2.22
CA ARG A 262 -6.63 17.45 -0.76
C ARG A 262 -6.03 18.68 -0.09
N ILE A 263 -4.87 19.16 -0.55
CA ILE A 263 -4.20 20.34 0.01
C ILE A 263 -5.10 21.57 -0.10
N PHE A 264 -5.73 21.78 -1.25
CA PHE A 264 -6.57 22.95 -1.50
C PHE A 264 -7.99 22.83 -0.95
N SER A 265 -8.48 21.62 -0.64
CA SER A 265 -9.75 21.43 0.06
C SER A 265 -9.71 21.94 1.50
N ASP A 266 -8.52 21.87 2.14
CA ASP A 266 -8.30 22.33 3.51
C ASP A 266 -7.82 23.79 3.59
N LEU A 267 -7.31 24.35 2.49
CA LEU A 267 -6.97 25.77 2.41
C LEU A 267 -8.26 26.60 2.33
N GLN A 268 -8.60 27.24 3.45
CA GLN A 268 -9.54 28.36 3.50
C GLN A 268 -9.29 29.29 2.31
N ALA A 269 -10.35 29.81 1.69
CA ALA A 269 -10.33 30.67 0.50
C ALA A 269 -9.45 31.93 0.69
N ALA A 270 -8.14 31.75 0.69
CA ALA A 270 -7.15 32.76 0.95
C ALA A 270 -6.84 33.41 -0.39
N ARG A 271 -7.51 34.56 -0.60
CA ARG A 271 -7.13 35.63 -1.53
C ARG A 271 -6.59 35.12 -2.88
N SER A 272 -7.53 34.77 -3.74
CA SER A 272 -7.30 34.64 -5.18
C SER A 272 -6.92 36.00 -5.78
N GLY A 273 -5.68 36.44 -5.58
CA GLY A 273 -4.99 37.25 -6.55
C GLY A 273 -4.56 36.35 -7.70
N ARG A 274 -5.51 35.79 -8.45
CA ARG A 274 -5.16 35.19 -9.75
C ARG A 274 -4.43 36.29 -10.51
N HIS A 275 -3.35 35.97 -11.21
CA HIS A 275 -2.74 36.85 -12.21
C HIS A 275 -3.73 37.06 -13.38
N GLN A 276 -4.92 37.61 -13.10
CA GLN A 276 -5.94 38.00 -14.07
C GLN A 276 -5.68 39.44 -14.45
N GLY A 277 -4.56 39.63 -15.11
CA GLY A 277 -4.37 40.78 -15.96
C GLY A 277 -3.54 40.30 -17.13
N PRO A 278 -4.06 40.25 -18.38
CA PRO A 278 -3.13 40.40 -19.48
C PRO A 278 -2.38 41.69 -19.20
N ILE A 279 -1.08 41.59 -18.89
CA ILE A 279 -0.24 42.77 -18.78
C ILE A 279 -0.15 43.30 -20.22
N VAL A 280 -1.10 44.17 -20.56
CA VAL A 280 -1.08 44.94 -21.81
C VAL A 280 0.12 45.88 -21.66
N GLY A 281 1.10 45.69 -22.52
CA GLY A 281 2.39 46.37 -22.46
C GLY A 281 3.26 45.88 -23.61
N GLU A 282 4.39 46.56 -23.82
CA GLU A 282 5.33 46.26 -24.91
C GLU A 282 5.70 44.76 -24.92
N GLY A 283 5.24 44.06 -25.96
CA GLY A 283 5.42 42.63 -26.14
C GLY A 283 5.68 42.28 -27.60
N ALA A 284 6.22 41.08 -27.84
CA ALA A 284 6.65 40.65 -29.18
C ALA A 284 5.51 40.25 -30.12
N VAL A 285 4.26 40.18 -29.63
CA VAL A 285 3.10 39.75 -30.40
C VAL A 285 2.11 40.91 -30.52
N GLU A 286 1.94 41.40 -31.74
CA GLU A 286 0.93 42.40 -32.10
C GLU A 286 -0.46 41.76 -32.16
N LEU A 287 -1.46 42.43 -31.59
CA LEU A 287 -2.87 42.08 -31.72
C LEU A 287 -3.46 42.80 -32.94
N PRO A 288 -4.47 42.20 -33.60
CA PRO A 288 -5.18 42.83 -34.72
C PRO A 288 -5.88 44.15 -34.35
N ASP A 289 -6.24 44.32 -33.08
CA ASP A 289 -6.88 45.53 -32.59
C ASP A 289 -5.86 46.66 -32.42
N SER A 290 -6.11 47.78 -33.09
CA SER A 290 -5.35 49.02 -32.95
C SER A 290 -6.09 50.04 -32.08
N VAL A 291 -5.32 50.87 -31.37
CA VAL A 291 -5.81 51.95 -30.51
C VAL A 291 -5.15 53.28 -30.87
N PRO A 292 -5.77 54.43 -30.57
CA PRO A 292 -5.15 55.73 -30.77
C PRO A 292 -3.84 55.87 -29.99
N TYR A 293 -2.81 56.40 -30.64
CA TYR A 293 -1.49 56.64 -30.06
C TYR A 293 -1.54 57.50 -28.80
N GLN A 294 -0.85 57.07 -27.76
CA GLN A 294 -0.57 57.86 -26.56
C GLN A 294 0.93 58.08 -26.40
N PHE A 295 1.28 59.20 -25.77
CA PHE A 295 2.69 59.54 -25.53
C PHE A 295 3.36 58.46 -24.67
N GLY A 296 4.37 57.78 -25.24
CA GLY A 296 5.06 56.65 -24.62
C GLY A 296 4.89 55.32 -25.37
N ASP A 297 3.95 55.23 -26.32
CA ASP A 297 3.79 54.04 -27.15
C ASP A 297 4.98 53.84 -28.12
N SER A 298 5.39 52.58 -28.31
CA SER A 298 6.51 52.22 -29.19
C SER A 298 6.19 52.51 -30.66
N PRO A 299 7.06 53.27 -31.38
CA PRO A 299 6.91 53.49 -32.82
C PRO A 299 6.95 52.21 -33.66
N ALA A 300 7.51 51.12 -33.12
CA ALA A 300 7.62 49.84 -33.81
C ALA A 300 6.28 49.14 -33.99
N ALA A 301 5.28 49.44 -33.14
CA ALA A 301 3.96 48.83 -33.17
C ALA A 301 2.92 49.67 -33.93
N MET A 302 3.35 50.64 -34.75
CA MET A 302 2.45 51.54 -35.47
C MET A 302 1.68 50.80 -36.58
N ASP A 303 0.36 50.94 -36.58
CA ASP A 303 -0.51 50.48 -37.66
C ASP A 303 -0.43 51.48 -38.82
N ILE A 304 0.55 51.28 -39.72
CA ILE A 304 0.82 52.16 -40.86
C ILE A 304 -0.41 52.25 -41.79
N PRO A 305 -1.06 51.14 -42.20
CA PRO A 305 -2.25 51.20 -43.05
C PRO A 305 -3.42 51.95 -42.38
N GLY A 306 -3.74 51.64 -41.13
CA GLY A 306 -4.82 52.29 -40.39
C GLY A 306 -4.57 53.78 -40.18
N THR A 307 -3.34 54.15 -39.84
CA THR A 307 -2.91 55.55 -39.71
C THR A 307 -3.04 56.32 -41.02
N MET A 308 -2.68 55.69 -42.14
CA MET A 308 -2.80 56.29 -43.46
C MET A 308 -4.28 56.47 -43.88
N ILE A 309 -5.13 55.49 -43.59
CA ILE A 309 -6.57 55.58 -43.83
C ILE A 309 -7.19 56.72 -43.02
N ASN A 310 -6.88 56.84 -41.71
CA ASN A 310 -7.37 57.94 -40.87
C ASN A 310 -6.93 59.31 -41.42
N ALA A 311 -5.66 59.43 -41.80
CA ALA A 311 -5.12 60.67 -42.37
C ALA A 311 -5.81 61.05 -43.70
N MET A 312 -6.14 60.06 -44.55
CA MET A 312 -6.86 60.26 -45.80
C MET A 312 -8.33 60.63 -45.58
N ILE A 313 -9.03 59.95 -44.67
CA ILE A 313 -10.42 60.26 -44.32
C ILE A 313 -10.54 61.70 -43.82
N ARG A 314 -9.62 62.14 -42.96
CA ARG A 314 -9.62 63.52 -42.45
C ARG A 314 -9.25 64.55 -43.52
N SER A 315 -8.20 64.28 -44.29
CA SER A 315 -7.64 65.28 -45.21
C SER A 315 -8.44 65.41 -46.52
N GLY A 316 -9.33 64.44 -46.80
CA GLY A 316 -10.11 64.37 -48.03
C GLY A 316 -9.25 64.01 -49.26
N PRO A 317 -9.86 63.96 -50.46
CA PRO A 317 -9.14 63.65 -51.70
C PRO A 317 -8.25 64.84 -52.11
N GLY A 318 -7.02 64.86 -51.60
CA GLY A 318 -6.01 65.88 -51.92
C GLY A 318 -4.60 65.42 -51.54
N LEU A 319 -3.61 65.85 -52.33
CA LEU A 319 -2.18 65.65 -52.06
C LEU A 319 -1.54 67.01 -51.73
N PRO A 320 -0.59 67.09 -50.78
CA PRO A 320 -0.02 65.98 -50.00
C PRO A 320 -0.85 65.61 -48.75
N ILE A 321 -0.84 64.32 -48.39
CA ILE A 321 -1.42 63.84 -47.13
C ILE A 321 -0.52 64.31 -45.98
N ARG A 322 -1.07 65.12 -45.07
CA ARG A 322 -0.39 65.51 -43.82
C ARG A 322 -0.84 64.58 -42.71
N PHE A 323 0.09 64.08 -41.90
CA PHE A 323 -0.21 63.28 -40.71
C PHE A 323 -0.34 64.19 -39.49
N ARG A 324 -1.29 63.89 -38.59
CA ARG A 324 -1.34 64.44 -37.23
C ARG A 324 -1.24 63.31 -36.22
N PRO A 325 -0.82 63.61 -34.97
CA PRO A 325 -0.81 62.62 -33.88
C PRO A 325 -2.15 61.89 -33.72
N ASP A 326 -3.28 62.59 -33.93
CA ASP A 326 -4.63 62.02 -33.80
C ASP A 326 -4.96 60.94 -34.85
N ASP A 327 -4.20 60.86 -35.95
CA ASP A 327 -4.40 59.80 -36.96
C ASP A 327 -3.71 58.50 -36.59
N ILE A 328 -2.71 58.58 -35.69
CA ILE A 328 -1.78 57.49 -35.44
C ILE A 328 -2.48 56.40 -34.64
N LEU A 329 -2.48 55.21 -35.21
CA LEU A 329 -2.95 53.99 -34.59
C LEU A 329 -1.75 53.11 -34.23
N VAL A 330 -1.83 52.45 -33.08
CA VAL A 330 -0.81 51.52 -32.57
C VAL A 330 -1.48 50.19 -32.29
N HIS A 331 -0.86 49.10 -32.73
CA HIS A 331 -1.28 47.74 -32.39
C HIS A 331 -1.09 47.50 -30.89
N ARG A 332 -2.12 46.94 -30.23
CA ARG A 332 -1.92 46.45 -28.86
C ARG A 332 -0.95 45.28 -28.89
N THR A 333 0.14 45.37 -28.15
CA THR A 333 1.03 44.22 -27.98
C THR A 333 0.62 43.42 -26.74
N ARG A 334 0.75 42.10 -26.81
CA ARG A 334 0.55 41.20 -25.67
C ARG A 334 1.91 40.65 -25.24
N ASN A 335 2.29 40.92 -24.00
CA ASN A 335 3.35 40.18 -23.35
C ASN A 335 2.75 38.96 -22.64
N THR A 336 3.32 37.78 -22.89
CA THR A 336 3.00 36.58 -22.10
C THR A 336 4.19 36.36 -21.19
N PRO A 337 4.19 36.90 -19.95
CA PRO A 337 5.33 36.77 -19.06
C PRO A 337 5.61 35.28 -18.81
N LYS A 338 6.84 34.84 -19.07
CA LYS A 338 7.31 33.51 -18.70
C LYS A 338 7.94 33.59 -17.32
N CYS A 339 7.48 32.77 -16.38
CA CYS A 339 8.06 32.67 -15.05
C CYS A 339 9.02 31.46 -14.99
N ALA A 340 10.15 31.64 -14.29
CA ALA A 340 11.07 30.55 -13.95
C ALA A 340 11.07 30.35 -12.44
N THR A 341 10.50 29.24 -11.98
CA THR A 341 10.40 28.87 -10.57
C THR A 341 11.41 27.79 -10.23
N VAL A 342 12.17 27.98 -9.15
CA VAL A 342 13.10 26.98 -8.62
C VAL A 342 12.67 26.61 -7.20
N VAL A 343 12.39 25.33 -6.99
CA VAL A 343 12.00 24.78 -5.67
C VAL A 343 13.22 24.12 -5.04
N LEU A 344 13.65 24.65 -3.91
CA LEU A 344 14.71 24.08 -3.09
C LEU A 344 14.08 23.15 -2.05
N MET A 345 14.48 21.88 -2.06
CA MET A 345 13.99 20.84 -1.17
C MET A 345 15.06 20.53 -0.14
N ASP A 346 14.81 20.88 1.13
CA ASP A 346 15.68 20.47 2.23
C ASP A 346 15.54 18.96 2.45
N MET A 347 16.65 18.24 2.30
CA MET A 347 16.76 16.80 2.53
C MET A 347 17.81 16.51 3.61
N SER A 348 18.14 17.47 4.48
CA SER A 348 19.08 17.30 5.58
C SER A 348 18.66 16.20 6.56
N GLY A 349 19.62 15.67 7.34
CA GLY A 349 19.33 14.63 8.33
C GLY A 349 18.28 15.02 9.37
N SER A 350 18.06 16.31 9.59
CA SER A 350 16.99 16.84 10.46
C SER A 350 15.59 16.53 9.93
N MET A 351 15.44 16.44 8.62
CA MET A 351 14.18 16.17 7.93
C MET A 351 13.69 14.73 8.13
N ARG A 352 14.55 13.83 8.64
CA ARG A 352 14.15 12.48 9.05
C ARG A 352 13.23 12.49 10.27
N TYR A 353 13.31 13.52 11.11
CA TYR A 353 12.47 13.65 12.28
C TYR A 353 11.01 13.86 11.87
N ASP A 354 10.09 13.09 12.47
CA ASP A 354 8.65 13.08 12.16
C ASP A 354 8.28 12.89 10.68
N GLY A 355 9.19 12.40 9.84
CA GLY A 355 8.91 12.16 8.43
C GLY A 355 8.75 13.42 7.58
N LEU A 356 9.27 14.58 8.01
CA LEU A 356 9.14 15.86 7.30
C LEU A 356 9.64 15.82 5.85
N TYR A 357 10.62 14.95 5.54
CA TYR A 357 11.09 14.72 4.17
C TYR A 357 9.97 14.20 3.23
N VAL A 358 8.99 13.46 3.76
CA VAL A 358 7.80 13.00 3.02
C VAL A 358 6.93 14.20 2.63
N ASP A 359 6.73 15.14 3.56
CA ASP A 359 5.92 16.34 3.33
C ASP A 359 6.55 17.28 2.30
N VAL A 360 7.87 17.45 2.34
CA VAL A 360 8.61 18.22 1.33
C VAL A 360 8.43 17.61 -0.06
N LYS A 361 8.58 16.29 -0.19
CA LYS A 361 8.37 15.59 -1.46
C LYS A 361 6.92 15.71 -1.94
N ARG A 362 5.95 15.59 -1.03
CA ARG A 362 4.53 15.77 -1.31
C ARG A 362 4.27 17.17 -1.87
N MET A 363 4.74 18.21 -1.19
CA MET A 363 4.58 19.60 -1.64
C MET A 363 5.26 19.87 -2.99
N ALA A 364 6.47 19.34 -3.19
CA ALA A 364 7.20 19.48 -4.45
C ALA A 364 6.44 18.86 -5.64
N LEU A 365 5.87 17.67 -5.46
CA LEU A 365 5.03 17.01 -6.47
C LEU A 365 3.72 17.78 -6.71
N ALA A 366 3.09 18.32 -5.66
CA ALA A 366 1.90 19.15 -5.80
C ALA A 366 2.19 20.41 -6.63
N LEU A 367 3.24 21.16 -6.30
CA LEU A 367 3.67 22.35 -7.04
C LEU A 367 3.97 22.04 -8.50
N HIS A 368 4.62 20.90 -8.77
CA HIS A 368 4.82 20.44 -10.15
C HIS A 368 3.51 20.24 -10.90
N GLY A 369 2.56 19.53 -10.30
CA GLY A 369 1.23 19.31 -10.88
C GLY A 369 0.48 20.61 -11.15
N LEU A 370 0.54 21.57 -10.22
CA LEU A 370 -0.14 22.86 -10.32
C LEU A 370 0.43 23.69 -11.47
N ILE A 371 1.75 23.90 -11.48
CA ILE A 371 2.41 24.77 -12.46
C ILE A 371 2.27 24.19 -13.88
N VAL A 372 2.46 22.87 -14.05
CA VAL A 372 2.34 22.24 -15.37
C VAL A 372 0.90 22.28 -15.90
N LYS A 373 -0.10 22.21 -15.01
CA LYS A 373 -1.52 22.24 -15.39
C LYS A 373 -2.01 23.66 -15.69
N GLU A 374 -1.68 24.64 -14.85
CA GLU A 374 -2.18 26.01 -14.98
C GLU A 374 -1.31 26.89 -15.89
N TYR A 375 0.01 26.66 -15.91
CA TYR A 375 1.00 27.51 -16.57
C TYR A 375 1.99 26.67 -17.42
N PRO A 376 1.52 26.03 -18.52
CA PRO A 376 2.36 25.14 -19.32
C PRO A 376 3.55 25.83 -20.03
N GLY A 377 3.59 27.16 -20.05
CA GLY A 377 4.69 27.97 -20.60
C GLY A 377 5.80 28.32 -19.62
N ASP A 378 5.61 28.02 -18.31
CA ASP A 378 6.56 28.36 -17.25
C ASP A 378 7.62 27.27 -17.05
N VAL A 379 8.79 27.67 -16.55
CA VAL A 379 9.90 26.75 -16.29
C VAL A 379 9.94 26.43 -14.80
N LEU A 380 9.84 25.15 -14.45
CA LEU A 380 10.01 24.65 -13.09
C LEU A 380 11.27 23.78 -12.97
N ARG A 381 12.05 24.01 -11.91
CA ARG A 381 13.24 23.22 -11.56
C ARG A 381 13.24 22.85 -10.09
N PHE A 382 13.74 21.67 -9.78
CA PHE A 382 13.90 21.17 -8.41
C PHE A 382 15.37 21.02 -8.06
N VAL A 383 15.73 21.47 -6.87
CA VAL A 383 17.08 21.36 -6.33
C VAL A 383 17.00 20.68 -4.98
N GLU A 384 17.61 19.51 -4.88
CA GLU A 384 17.84 18.82 -3.62
C GLU A 384 18.96 19.53 -2.86
N VAL A 385 18.70 19.87 -1.60
CA VAL A 385 19.66 20.52 -0.70
C VAL A 385 19.97 19.58 0.47
N TYR A 386 21.16 18.99 0.43
CA TYR A 386 21.77 18.24 1.53
C TYR A 386 23.13 18.88 1.88
N SER A 387 24.21 18.12 1.92
CA SER A 387 25.59 18.63 1.95
C SER A 387 25.97 19.38 0.67
N VAL A 388 25.33 19.06 -0.45
CA VAL A 388 25.52 19.70 -1.76
C VAL A 388 24.18 19.92 -2.43
N ALA A 389 24.08 20.99 -3.23
CA ALA A 389 22.91 21.28 -4.03
C ALA A 389 22.97 20.52 -5.36
N LYS A 390 21.94 19.72 -5.67
CA LYS A 390 21.86 18.94 -6.92
C LYS A 390 20.52 19.15 -7.61
N MET A 391 20.56 19.45 -8.91
CA MET A 391 19.33 19.50 -9.72
C MET A 391 18.72 18.11 -9.87
N ARG A 392 17.40 18.02 -9.72
CA ARG A 392 16.64 16.77 -9.81
C ARG A 392 15.51 16.87 -10.83
N HIS A 393 15.30 15.77 -11.55
CA HIS A 393 14.14 15.65 -12.42
C HIS A 393 12.88 15.38 -11.58
N PRO A 394 11.68 15.88 -11.96
CA PRO A 394 10.45 15.67 -11.19
C PRO A 394 10.12 14.19 -10.89
N SER A 395 10.50 13.26 -11.77
CA SER A 395 10.33 11.82 -11.57
C SER A 395 11.23 11.23 -10.49
N GLU A 396 12.34 11.90 -10.15
CA GLU A 396 13.27 11.44 -9.12
C GLU A 396 12.85 11.88 -7.71
N ILE A 397 12.01 12.93 -7.60
CA ILE A 397 11.64 13.56 -6.32
C ILE A 397 11.13 12.53 -5.32
N ALA A 398 10.24 11.65 -5.78
CA ALA A 398 9.57 10.71 -4.91
C ALA A 398 10.55 9.70 -4.28
N ALA A 399 11.61 9.33 -5.02
CA ALA A 399 12.66 8.41 -4.61
C ALA A 399 13.78 9.05 -3.76
N LEU A 400 13.77 10.37 -3.55
CA LEU A 400 14.81 11.03 -2.75
C LEU A 400 14.72 10.62 -1.28
N LEU A 401 15.88 10.36 -0.67
CA LEU A 401 16.01 10.04 0.75
C LEU A 401 16.96 11.04 1.42
N PRO A 402 16.64 11.48 2.65
CA PRO A 402 17.49 12.40 3.43
C PRO A 402 18.74 11.73 4.01
#